data_AF-A0A543FC10-F1
#
_entry.id   AF-A0A543FC10-F1
#
_cell.length_a   1.000
_cell.length_b   1.000
_cell.length_c   1.000
_cell.angle_alpha   90.00
_cell.angle_beta   90.00
_cell.angle_gamma   90.00
#
_symmetry.space_group_name_H-M   'P 1'
#
loop_
_entity.id
_entity.type
_entity.pdbx_description
1 polymer ?
#
loop_
_entity_poly.entity_id
_entity_poly.type
_entity_poly.pdbx_seq_one_letter_code
_entity_poly.pdbx_strand_id
1 'polypeptide(L)'
;MSDDEAVAALWARRMRWARAADAAKRRADRVRVAVLCLSGVGAIATAATATVLRTSGLPQLVVAALGAVCLALGTFLAAHFLTPAELRRWTRARAVAENIKQVIYRFRAGARPFRDDDALLRLHRAVGEIEESADDLLPFLTSNGADAAGFAASPPPPALTPDEYVRDRVQGQITGYYDRRAREYAARARRLRGVALLLGVAATLVAALGAVLVGASSGSGRTTWAANLSPWVAVLTTLGAGVAGYLAGRRYEFLVMSYSATARRLGQLLREWRAEGSPTDEPRWTAFVDDCETVIAQQNETWVAKWAEPQPDGR
;
A
#
# COMPACT_ATOMS: atom_id res chain seq x y z
N MET A 1 -38.04 -1.14 -9.90
CA MET A 1 -36.72 -1.52 -9.35
C MET A 1 -36.80 -1.29 -7.86
N SER A 2 -36.58 -2.32 -7.04
CA SER A 2 -36.57 -2.15 -5.58
C SER A 2 -35.33 -1.37 -5.14
N ASP A 3 -35.37 -0.75 -3.96
CA ASP A 3 -34.20 -0.07 -3.37
C ASP A 3 -32.99 -1.01 -3.29
N ASP A 4 -33.22 -2.29 -3.00
CA ASP A 4 -32.16 -3.30 -2.94
C ASP A 4 -31.54 -3.63 -4.29
N GLU A 5 -32.35 -3.74 -5.35
CA GLU A 5 -31.84 -3.89 -6.73
C GLU A 5 -31.01 -2.69 -7.16
N ALA A 6 -31.49 -1.49 -6.82
CA ALA A 6 -30.82 -0.24 -7.15
C ALA A 6 -29.48 -0.10 -6.40
N VAL A 7 -29.46 -0.37 -5.09
CA VAL A 7 -28.23 -0.37 -4.30
C VAL A 7 -27.26 -1.46 -4.78
N ALA A 8 -27.76 -2.63 -5.20
CA ALA A 8 -26.91 -3.67 -5.77
C ALA A 8 -26.22 -3.22 -7.07
N ALA A 9 -26.94 -2.50 -7.94
CA ALA A 9 -26.36 -1.93 -9.17
C ALA A 9 -25.28 -0.88 -8.86
N LEU A 10 -25.52 0.03 -7.91
CA LEU A 10 -24.55 1.03 -7.47
C LEU A 10 -23.34 0.40 -6.77
N TRP A 11 -23.57 -0.68 -6.01
CA TRP A 11 -22.50 -1.45 -5.40
C TRP A 11 -21.63 -2.17 -6.43
N ALA A 12 -22.22 -2.68 -7.52
CA ALA A 12 -21.47 -3.24 -8.63
C ALA A 12 -20.53 -2.20 -9.28
N ARG A 13 -21.00 -0.96 -9.47
CA ARG A 13 -20.17 0.17 -9.93
C ARG A 13 -18.98 0.40 -9.00
N ARG A 14 -19.23 0.51 -7.69
CA ARG A 14 -18.19 0.58 -6.66
C ARG A 14 -17.18 -0.57 -6.72
N MET A 15 -17.64 -1.79 -6.97
CA MET A 15 -16.78 -2.96 -7.08
C MET A 15 -15.86 -2.91 -8.30
N ARG A 16 -16.29 -2.33 -9.43
CA ARG A 16 -15.41 -2.12 -10.61
C ARG A 16 -14.20 -1.27 -10.25
N TRP A 17 -14.42 -0.13 -9.58
CA TRP A 17 -13.35 0.75 -9.08
C TRP A 17 -12.43 0.05 -8.07
N ALA A 18 -13.01 -0.66 -7.10
CA ALA A 18 -12.25 -1.39 -6.09
C ALA A 18 -11.34 -2.46 -6.71
N ARG A 19 -11.85 -3.23 -7.68
CA ARG A 19 -11.08 -4.27 -8.38
C ARG A 19 -9.90 -3.71 -9.16
N ALA A 20 -10.13 -2.66 -9.94
CA ALA A 20 -9.07 -2.01 -10.71
C ALA A 20 -7.97 -1.47 -9.77
N ALA A 21 -8.36 -0.82 -8.68
CA ALA A 21 -7.43 -0.33 -7.68
C ALA A 21 -6.64 -1.48 -7.02
N ASP A 22 -7.29 -2.59 -6.67
CA ASP A 22 -6.63 -3.74 -6.07
C ASP A 22 -5.70 -4.48 -7.04
N ALA A 23 -6.08 -4.57 -8.32
CA ALA A 23 -5.23 -5.14 -9.37
C ALA A 23 -3.96 -4.30 -9.58
N ALA A 24 -4.11 -2.97 -9.68
CA ALA A 24 -3.00 -2.04 -9.77
C ALA A 24 -2.08 -2.12 -8.54
N LYS A 25 -2.66 -2.18 -7.33
CA LYS A 25 -1.92 -2.38 -6.08
C LYS A 25 -1.10 -3.67 -6.11
N ARG A 26 -1.72 -4.80 -6.46
CA ARG A 26 -1.04 -6.11 -6.53
C ARG A 26 0.07 -6.11 -7.56
N ARG A 27 -0.12 -5.43 -8.71
CA ARG A 27 0.93 -5.27 -9.72
C ARG A 27 2.11 -4.47 -9.16
N ALA A 28 1.87 -3.31 -8.56
CA ALA A 28 2.92 -2.49 -7.95
C ALA A 28 3.67 -3.27 -6.85
N ASP A 29 2.97 -4.02 -6.02
CA ASP A 29 3.57 -4.83 -4.97
C ASP A 29 4.46 -5.96 -5.53
N ARG A 30 3.99 -6.67 -6.56
CA ARG A 30 4.80 -7.69 -7.25
C ARG A 30 6.04 -7.08 -7.90
N VAL A 31 5.91 -5.93 -8.56
CA VAL A 31 7.05 -5.25 -9.17
C VAL A 31 8.07 -4.83 -8.12
N ARG A 32 7.64 -4.26 -6.97
CA ARG A 32 8.57 -3.89 -5.88
C ARG A 32 9.37 -5.09 -5.38
N VAL A 33 8.74 -6.25 -5.23
CA VAL A 33 9.42 -7.48 -4.83
C VAL A 33 10.37 -7.96 -5.94
N ALA A 34 9.92 -7.95 -7.20
CA ALA A 34 10.77 -8.34 -8.33
C ALA A 34 12.02 -7.47 -8.44
N VAL A 35 11.88 -6.14 -8.30
CA VAL A 35 13.00 -5.20 -8.30
C VAL A 35 13.99 -5.53 -7.17
N LEU A 36 13.49 -5.78 -5.95
CA LEU A 36 14.34 -6.17 -4.83
C LEU A 36 15.12 -7.47 -5.10
N CYS A 37 14.44 -8.49 -5.60
CA CYS A 37 15.06 -9.78 -5.93
C CYS A 37 16.08 -9.66 -7.06
N LEU A 38 15.75 -8.96 -8.15
CA LEU A 38 16.62 -8.75 -9.29
C LEU A 38 17.88 -7.97 -8.90
N SER A 39 17.73 -6.90 -8.11
CA SER A 39 18.86 -6.14 -7.58
C SER A 39 19.76 -6.99 -6.68
N GLY A 40 19.16 -7.84 -5.83
CA GLY A 40 19.91 -8.76 -4.97
C GLY A 40 20.70 -9.81 -5.77
N VAL A 41 20.06 -10.46 -6.74
CA VAL A 41 20.71 -11.45 -7.62
C VAL A 41 21.84 -10.79 -8.43
N GLY A 42 21.59 -9.60 -8.98
CA GLY A 42 22.59 -8.85 -9.74
C GLY A 42 23.81 -8.46 -8.90
N ALA A 43 23.59 -8.02 -7.66
CA ALA A 43 24.67 -7.71 -6.73
C ALA A 43 25.52 -8.96 -6.39
N ILE A 44 24.86 -10.08 -6.08
CA ILE A 44 25.54 -11.35 -5.77
C ILE A 44 26.33 -11.85 -6.98
N ALA A 45 25.77 -11.79 -8.19
CA ALA A 45 26.45 -12.17 -9.42
C ALA A 45 27.71 -11.32 -9.65
N THR A 46 27.60 -10.00 -9.44
CA THR A 46 28.74 -9.08 -9.52
C THR A 46 29.84 -9.48 -8.55
N ALA A 47 29.51 -9.73 -7.27
CA ALA A 47 30.49 -10.17 -6.29
C ALA A 47 31.11 -11.53 -6.61
N ALA A 48 30.31 -12.50 -7.06
CA ALA A 48 30.79 -13.83 -7.43
C ALA A 48 31.78 -13.78 -8.60
N THR A 49 31.55 -12.92 -9.60
CA THR A 49 32.47 -12.72 -10.72
C THR A 49 33.79 -12.06 -10.31
N ALA A 50 33.75 -11.15 -9.33
CA ALA A 50 34.94 -10.48 -8.82
C ALA A 50 35.77 -11.36 -7.86
N THR A 51 35.18 -12.43 -7.31
CA THR A 51 35.79 -13.24 -6.25
C THR A 51 36.00 -14.70 -6.69
N VAL A 52 34.92 -15.48 -6.69
CA VAL A 52 34.92 -16.93 -6.91
C VAL A 52 35.23 -17.30 -8.37
N LEU A 53 34.66 -16.57 -9.33
CA LEU A 53 34.75 -16.90 -10.76
C LEU A 53 35.82 -16.10 -11.51
N ARG A 54 36.68 -15.36 -10.80
CA ARG A 54 37.62 -14.39 -11.37
C ARG A 54 38.53 -14.94 -12.48
N THR A 55 38.84 -16.24 -12.45
CA THR A 55 39.70 -16.91 -13.43
C THR A 55 38.96 -17.94 -14.29
N SER A 56 37.63 -17.97 -14.21
CA SER A 56 36.81 -19.04 -14.79
C SER A 56 36.36 -18.80 -16.23
N GLY A 57 36.86 -17.77 -16.93
CA GLY A 57 36.60 -17.56 -18.37
C GLY A 57 35.12 -17.48 -18.73
N LEU A 58 34.59 -18.49 -19.44
CA LEU A 58 33.19 -18.55 -19.89
C LEU A 58 32.16 -18.45 -18.74
N PRO A 59 32.23 -19.28 -17.68
CA PRO A 59 31.39 -19.12 -16.48
C PRO A 59 31.35 -17.70 -15.91
N GLN A 60 32.48 -16.99 -15.86
CA GLN A 60 32.54 -15.62 -15.37
C GLN A 60 31.74 -14.68 -16.27
N LEU A 61 31.92 -14.79 -17.60
CA LEU A 61 31.20 -13.99 -18.59
C LEU A 61 29.69 -14.21 -18.48
N VAL A 62 29.25 -15.46 -18.38
CA VAL A 62 27.83 -15.82 -18.29
C VAL A 62 27.20 -15.24 -17.02
N VAL A 63 27.84 -15.41 -15.85
CA VAL A 63 27.32 -14.87 -14.59
C VAL A 63 27.33 -13.34 -14.58
N ALA A 64 28.36 -12.70 -15.14
CA ALA A 64 28.41 -11.25 -15.27
C ALA A 64 27.28 -10.71 -16.16
N ALA A 65 27.05 -11.35 -17.32
CA ALA A 65 25.98 -10.98 -18.24
C ALA A 65 24.60 -11.14 -17.59
N LEU A 66 24.34 -12.27 -16.92
CA LEU A 66 23.09 -12.50 -16.19
C LEU A 66 22.90 -11.46 -15.07
N GLY A 67 23.95 -11.15 -14.31
CA GLY A 67 23.91 -10.13 -13.27
C GLY A 67 23.55 -8.75 -13.82
N ALA A 68 24.18 -8.35 -14.92
CA ALA A 68 23.88 -7.09 -15.61
C ALA A 68 22.44 -7.04 -16.13
N VAL A 69 21.94 -8.14 -16.71
CA VAL A 69 20.54 -8.26 -17.17
C VAL A 69 19.57 -8.13 -15.99
N CYS A 70 19.85 -8.77 -14.85
CA CYS A 70 19.01 -8.64 -13.66
C CYS A 70 18.94 -7.18 -13.17
N LEU A 71 20.08 -6.48 -13.08
CA LEU A 71 20.11 -5.07 -12.66
C LEU A 71 19.37 -4.16 -13.64
N ALA A 72 19.59 -4.35 -14.95
CA ALA A 72 18.93 -3.58 -15.99
C ALA A 72 17.41 -3.79 -15.97
N LEU A 73 16.96 -5.04 -15.85
CA LEU A 73 15.54 -5.38 -15.76
C LEU A 73 14.90 -4.81 -14.49
N GLY A 74 15.58 -4.89 -13.34
CA GLY A 74 15.12 -4.28 -12.10
C GLY A 74 14.88 -2.78 -12.25
N THR A 75 15.86 -2.05 -12.80
CA THR A 75 15.75 -0.61 -13.05
C THR A 75 14.62 -0.29 -14.03
N PHE A 76 14.49 -1.04 -15.13
CA PHE A 76 13.43 -0.87 -16.12
C PHE A 76 12.03 -1.07 -15.52
N LEU A 77 11.83 -2.15 -14.75
CA LEU A 77 10.55 -2.43 -14.11
C LEU A 77 10.15 -1.33 -13.11
N ALA A 78 11.10 -0.82 -12.33
CA ALA A 78 10.85 0.28 -11.41
C ALA A 78 10.44 1.56 -12.16
N ALA A 79 11.20 1.93 -13.19
CA ALA A 79 10.98 3.15 -13.97
C ALA A 79 9.64 3.13 -14.72
N HIS A 80 9.13 1.96 -15.12
CA HIS A 80 7.91 1.87 -15.91
C HIS A 80 6.64 1.65 -15.06
N PHE A 81 6.72 0.86 -13.97
CA PHE A 81 5.53 0.45 -13.22
C PHE A 81 5.39 1.09 -11.84
N LEU A 82 6.43 1.72 -11.30
CA LEU A 82 6.39 2.36 -9.98
C LEU A 82 6.42 3.89 -10.06
N THR A 83 5.94 4.44 -11.19
CA THR A 83 5.90 5.89 -11.41
C THR A 83 4.92 6.58 -10.47
N PRO A 84 5.17 7.85 -10.10
CA PRO A 84 4.19 8.65 -9.33
C PRO A 84 2.83 8.74 -10.02
N ALA A 85 2.80 8.76 -11.37
CA ALA A 85 1.56 8.82 -12.13
C ALA A 85 0.71 7.53 -12.02
N GLU A 86 1.34 6.36 -12.05
CA GLU A 86 0.64 5.08 -11.80
C GLU A 86 0.11 5.01 -10.35
N LEU A 87 0.92 5.43 -9.38
CA LEU A 87 0.51 5.43 -7.97
C LEU A 87 -0.65 6.39 -7.70
N ARG A 88 -0.66 7.58 -8.33
CA ARG A 88 -1.78 8.53 -8.25
C ARG A 88 -3.07 7.99 -8.84
N ARG A 89 -3.02 7.35 -10.02
CA ARG A 89 -4.21 6.75 -10.64
C ARG A 89 -4.78 5.64 -9.77
N TRP A 90 -3.91 4.79 -9.21
CA TRP A 90 -4.30 3.77 -8.24
C TRP A 90 -5.01 4.37 -7.02
N THR A 91 -4.44 5.38 -6.37
CA THR A 91 -5.04 5.96 -5.16
C THR A 91 -6.33 6.72 -5.44
N ARG A 92 -6.43 7.44 -6.57
CA ARG A 92 -7.69 8.08 -6.99
C ARG A 92 -8.79 7.06 -7.26
N ALA A 93 -8.50 5.99 -8.01
CA ALA A 93 -9.48 4.92 -8.24
C ALA A 93 -9.93 4.25 -6.93
N ARG A 94 -9.00 4.06 -5.98
CA ARG A 94 -9.32 3.56 -4.64
C ARG A 94 -10.24 4.50 -3.88
N ALA A 95 -10.01 5.81 -3.99
CA ALA A 95 -10.83 6.84 -3.33
C ALA A 95 -12.25 6.88 -3.90
N VAL A 96 -12.42 6.81 -5.22
CA VAL A 96 -13.74 6.71 -5.86
C VAL A 96 -14.54 5.53 -5.28
N ALA A 97 -13.92 4.34 -5.19
CA ALA A 97 -14.57 3.16 -4.61
C ALA A 97 -14.98 3.34 -3.14
N GLU A 98 -14.21 4.08 -2.33
CA GLU A 98 -14.56 4.36 -0.93
C GLU A 98 -15.56 5.49 -0.78
N ASN A 99 -15.54 6.50 -1.63
CA ASN A 99 -16.55 7.56 -1.61
C ASN A 99 -17.93 6.97 -1.95
N ILE A 100 -18.01 6.09 -2.97
CA ILE A 100 -19.27 5.37 -3.26
C ILE A 100 -19.67 4.47 -2.08
N LYS A 101 -18.71 3.82 -1.39
CA LYS A 101 -18.98 3.06 -0.16
C LYS A 101 -19.72 3.91 0.85
N GLN A 102 -19.15 5.06 1.14
CA GLN A 102 -19.58 5.95 2.20
C GLN A 102 -21.01 6.42 1.96
N VAL A 103 -21.31 6.88 0.75
CA VAL A 103 -22.66 7.32 0.38
C VAL A 103 -23.66 6.16 0.52
N ILE A 104 -23.30 4.94 0.12
CA ILE A 104 -24.16 3.76 0.29
C ILE A 104 -24.39 3.45 1.78
N TYR A 105 -23.37 3.56 2.64
CA TYR A 105 -23.55 3.34 4.08
C TYR A 105 -24.41 4.41 4.74
N ARG A 106 -24.27 5.69 4.36
CA ARG A 106 -25.17 6.77 4.81
C ARG A 106 -26.62 6.49 4.42
N PHE A 107 -26.83 6.06 3.16
CA PHE A 107 -28.15 5.65 2.68
C PHE A 107 -28.70 4.47 3.49
N ARG A 108 -27.92 3.40 3.68
CA ARG A 108 -28.35 2.22 4.44
C ARG A 108 -28.58 2.48 5.92
N ALA A 109 -27.92 3.48 6.50
CA ALA A 109 -28.13 3.94 7.87
C ALA A 109 -29.35 4.87 8.02
N GLY A 110 -29.99 5.30 6.92
CA GLY A 110 -31.13 6.21 6.95
C GLY A 110 -30.80 7.60 7.52
N ALA A 111 -29.54 8.04 7.36
CA ALA A 111 -29.08 9.39 7.73
C ALA A 111 -29.46 10.39 6.63
N ARG A 112 -29.77 11.64 6.98
CA ARG A 112 -30.00 12.68 5.95
C ARG A 112 -28.75 12.82 5.06
N PRO A 113 -28.93 13.14 3.75
CA PRO A 113 -30.18 13.44 3.07
C PRO A 113 -30.95 12.19 2.57
N PHE A 114 -30.65 10.98 3.04
CA PHE A 114 -31.18 9.72 2.49
C PHE A 114 -32.34 9.12 3.30
N ARG A 115 -33.26 9.97 3.78
CA ARG A 115 -34.40 9.54 4.62
C ARG A 115 -35.78 9.84 4.03
N ASP A 116 -35.87 10.72 3.04
CA ASP A 116 -37.14 11.15 2.43
C ASP A 116 -37.44 10.36 1.14
N ASP A 117 -38.61 10.57 0.54
CA ASP A 117 -39.09 9.84 -0.65
C ASP A 117 -38.12 9.90 -1.86
N ASP A 118 -37.28 10.95 -1.94
CA ASP A 118 -36.26 11.12 -2.99
C ASP A 118 -34.88 10.52 -2.63
N ALA A 119 -34.76 9.77 -1.54
CA ALA A 119 -33.48 9.25 -1.05
C ALA A 119 -32.72 8.44 -2.12
N LEU A 120 -33.43 7.58 -2.86
CA LEU A 120 -32.82 6.76 -3.91
C LEU A 120 -32.31 7.61 -5.09
N LEU A 121 -33.04 8.66 -5.48
CA LEU A 121 -32.63 9.58 -6.54
C LEU A 121 -31.38 10.36 -6.11
N ARG A 122 -31.34 10.82 -4.87
CA ARG A 122 -30.15 11.51 -4.30
C ARG A 122 -28.94 10.58 -4.23
N LEU A 123 -29.14 9.31 -3.88
CA LEU A 123 -28.08 8.31 -3.90
C LEU A 123 -27.51 8.13 -5.31
N HIS A 124 -28.37 7.99 -6.33
CA HIS A 124 -27.93 7.88 -7.73
C HIS A 124 -27.12 9.10 -8.17
N ARG A 125 -27.62 10.31 -7.85
CA ARG A 125 -26.94 11.56 -8.20
C ARG A 125 -25.56 11.65 -7.55
N ALA A 126 -25.47 11.41 -6.25
CA ALA A 126 -24.21 11.45 -5.51
C ALA A 126 -23.19 10.44 -6.05
N VAL A 127 -23.62 9.21 -6.41
CA VAL A 127 -22.72 8.23 -7.04
C VAL A 127 -22.31 8.66 -8.45
N GLY A 128 -23.22 9.26 -9.22
CA GLY A 128 -22.93 9.82 -10.53
C GLY A 128 -21.87 10.91 -10.48
N GLU A 129 -22.03 11.90 -9.60
CA GLU A 129 -21.08 13.01 -9.39
C GLU A 129 -19.69 12.50 -9.01
N ILE A 130 -19.62 11.47 -8.15
CA ILE A 130 -18.35 10.84 -7.76
C ILE A 130 -17.67 10.20 -8.97
N GLU A 131 -18.39 9.49 -9.83
CA GLU A 131 -17.81 8.86 -11.02
C GLU A 131 -17.42 9.87 -12.10
N GLU A 132 -18.25 10.88 -12.35
CA GLU A 132 -17.99 11.97 -13.31
C GLU A 132 -16.69 12.71 -12.95
N SER A 133 -16.43 12.94 -11.66
CA SER A 133 -15.17 13.54 -11.18
C SER A 133 -13.91 12.71 -11.47
N ALA A 134 -14.08 11.47 -11.94
CA ALA A 134 -13.05 10.49 -12.21
C ALA A 134 -13.11 9.88 -13.62
N ASP A 135 -13.83 10.49 -14.56
CA ASP A 135 -13.96 10.00 -15.94
C ASP A 135 -12.62 9.86 -16.66
N ASP A 136 -11.61 10.65 -16.28
CA ASP A 136 -10.24 10.53 -16.78
C ASP A 136 -9.58 9.18 -16.43
N LEU A 137 -10.13 8.42 -15.48
CA LEU A 137 -9.65 7.11 -15.06
C LEU A 137 -10.37 5.93 -15.75
N LEU A 138 -11.34 6.17 -16.64
CA LEU A 138 -12.00 5.07 -17.38
C LEU A 138 -11.01 4.17 -18.16
N PRO A 139 -9.96 4.69 -18.83
CA PRO A 139 -8.94 3.83 -19.45
C PRO A 139 -8.16 3.00 -18.43
N PHE A 140 -7.96 3.53 -17.21
CA PHE A 140 -7.27 2.84 -16.12
C PHE A 140 -8.10 1.65 -15.60
N LEU A 141 -9.43 1.77 -15.54
CA LEU A 141 -10.31 0.66 -15.16
C LEU A 141 -10.20 -0.52 -16.14
N THR A 142 -10.26 -0.21 -17.43
CA THR A 142 -10.17 -1.21 -18.51
C THR A 142 -8.81 -1.92 -18.46
N SER A 143 -7.72 -1.15 -18.33
CA SER A 143 -6.35 -1.68 -18.29
C SER A 143 -6.04 -2.54 -17.05
N ASN A 144 -6.82 -2.38 -15.97
CA ASN A 144 -6.65 -3.12 -14.72
C ASN A 144 -7.76 -4.15 -14.48
N GLY A 145 -8.48 -4.55 -15.53
CA GLY A 145 -9.40 -5.68 -15.49
C GLY A 145 -10.62 -5.46 -14.60
N ALA A 146 -11.14 -4.23 -14.52
CA ALA A 146 -12.37 -3.93 -13.78
C ALA A 146 -13.54 -4.84 -14.18
N ASP A 147 -13.59 -5.18 -15.48
CA ASP A 147 -14.66 -5.94 -16.13
C ASP A 147 -14.32 -7.44 -16.31
N ALA A 148 -13.23 -7.91 -15.72
CA ALA A 148 -12.87 -9.33 -15.77
C ALA A 148 -13.96 -10.19 -15.10
N ALA A 149 -14.52 -11.13 -15.86
CA ALA A 149 -15.53 -12.07 -15.40
C ALA A 149 -14.97 -13.04 -14.34
N GLY A 150 -15.81 -13.46 -13.38
CA GLY A 150 -15.50 -14.58 -12.48
C GLY A 150 -15.32 -14.26 -10.99
N PHE A 151 -15.48 -13.01 -10.55
CA PHE A 151 -15.49 -12.69 -9.12
C PHE A 151 -16.92 -12.50 -8.60
N ALA A 152 -17.33 -13.34 -7.64
CA ALA A 152 -18.54 -13.13 -6.86
C ALA A 152 -18.44 -11.75 -6.18
N ALA A 153 -19.33 -10.83 -6.57
CA ALA A 153 -19.41 -9.54 -5.90
C ALA A 153 -19.84 -9.80 -4.44
N SER A 154 -19.10 -9.24 -3.48
CA SER A 154 -19.62 -9.16 -2.11
C SER A 154 -20.99 -8.48 -2.18
N PRO A 155 -22.03 -8.99 -1.51
CA PRO A 155 -23.33 -8.33 -1.52
C PRO A 155 -23.20 -6.91 -0.97
N PRO A 156 -24.08 -5.98 -1.40
CA PRO A 156 -24.16 -4.67 -0.77
C PRO A 156 -24.51 -4.81 0.71
N PRO A 157 -24.17 -3.83 1.56
CA PRO A 157 -24.69 -3.80 2.92
C PRO A 157 -26.23 -3.79 2.89
N PRO A 158 -26.90 -4.52 3.81
CA PRO A 158 -28.35 -4.44 3.97
C PRO A 158 -28.75 -3.06 4.51
N ALA A 159 -30.06 -2.79 4.62
CA ALA A 159 -30.53 -1.71 5.47
C ALA A 159 -30.05 -1.95 6.91
N LEU A 160 -29.59 -0.90 7.59
CA LEU A 160 -28.96 -0.99 8.90
C LEU A 160 -29.79 -0.21 9.91
N THR A 161 -30.18 -0.87 10.98
CA THR A 161 -30.61 -0.19 12.20
C THR A 161 -29.41 0.54 12.85
N PRO A 162 -29.66 1.50 13.76
CA PRO A 162 -28.57 2.19 14.46
C PRO A 162 -27.56 1.25 15.13
N ASP A 163 -28.04 0.21 15.80
CA ASP A 163 -27.19 -0.77 16.47
C ASP A 163 -26.38 -1.62 15.48
N GLU A 164 -26.97 -2.02 14.36
CA GLU A 164 -26.26 -2.76 13.30
C GLU A 164 -25.19 -1.90 12.64
N TYR A 165 -25.47 -0.62 12.37
CA TYR A 165 -24.47 0.31 11.87
C TYR A 165 -23.32 0.48 12.86
N VAL A 166 -23.61 0.71 14.14
CA VAL A 166 -22.57 0.86 15.17
C VAL A 166 -21.72 -0.40 15.27
N ARG A 167 -22.35 -1.58 15.30
CA ARG A 167 -21.66 -2.87 15.41
C ARG A 167 -20.82 -3.18 14.16
N ASP A 168 -21.44 -3.16 12.99
CA ASP A 168 -20.85 -3.70 11.75
C ASP A 168 -19.99 -2.66 11.04
N ARG A 169 -20.41 -1.40 11.04
CA ARG A 169 -19.71 -0.31 10.34
C ARG A 169 -18.71 0.41 11.23
N VAL A 170 -19.04 0.75 12.48
CA VAL A 170 -18.13 1.54 13.34
C VAL A 170 -17.17 0.63 14.13
N GLN A 171 -17.70 -0.20 15.02
CA GLN A 171 -16.92 -1.06 15.91
C GLN A 171 -16.15 -2.14 15.14
N GLY A 172 -16.77 -2.71 14.10
CA GLY A 172 -16.12 -3.62 13.17
C GLY A 172 -14.93 -2.99 12.42
N GLN A 173 -15.01 -1.70 12.06
CA GLN A 173 -13.89 -0.99 11.45
C GLN A 173 -12.77 -0.69 12.43
N ILE A 174 -13.10 -0.25 13.66
CA ILE A 174 -12.10 0.03 14.70
C ILE A 174 -11.27 -1.23 14.99
N THR A 175 -11.94 -2.29 15.45
CA THR A 175 -11.27 -3.50 15.97
C THR A 175 -10.84 -4.46 14.86
N GLY A 176 -11.72 -4.67 13.89
CA GLY A 176 -11.55 -5.64 12.81
C GLY A 176 -10.66 -5.13 11.67
N TYR A 177 -10.54 -3.83 11.47
CA TYR A 177 -9.77 -3.29 10.34
C TYR A 177 -8.62 -2.39 10.77
N TYR A 178 -8.90 -1.18 11.29
CA TYR A 178 -7.88 -0.16 11.49
C TYR A 178 -6.82 -0.56 12.53
N ASP A 179 -7.24 -0.98 13.72
CA ASP A 179 -6.30 -1.40 14.78
C ASP A 179 -5.46 -2.60 14.36
N ARG A 180 -6.12 -3.61 13.79
CA ARG A 180 -5.45 -4.82 13.29
C ARG A 180 -4.41 -4.46 12.24
N ARG A 181 -4.77 -3.65 11.24
CA ARG A 181 -3.87 -3.24 10.16
C ARG A 181 -2.72 -2.37 10.65
N ALA A 182 -2.98 -1.45 11.58
CA ALA A 182 -1.92 -0.64 12.19
C ALA A 182 -0.88 -1.55 12.88
N ARG A 183 -1.31 -2.54 13.68
CA ARG A 183 -0.40 -3.50 14.32
C ARG A 183 0.37 -4.35 13.30
N GLU A 184 -0.31 -4.87 12.28
CA GLU A 184 0.32 -5.65 11.21
C GLU A 184 1.41 -4.85 10.49
N TYR A 185 1.12 -3.60 10.10
CA TYR A 185 2.08 -2.75 9.40
C TYR A 185 3.22 -2.32 10.32
N ALA A 186 2.97 -2.03 11.59
CA ALA A 186 4.02 -1.73 12.56
C ALA A 186 4.96 -2.94 12.74
N ALA A 187 4.43 -4.15 12.87
CA ALA A 187 5.23 -5.37 12.98
C ALA A 187 6.07 -5.61 11.72
N ARG A 188 5.47 -5.48 10.53
CA ARG A 188 6.19 -5.62 9.24
C ARG A 188 7.28 -4.58 9.08
N ALA A 189 7.00 -3.32 9.40
CA ALA A 189 7.96 -2.23 9.32
C ALA A 189 9.14 -2.44 10.28
N ARG A 190 8.89 -2.89 11.52
CA ARG A 190 9.96 -3.21 12.48
C ARG A 190 10.85 -4.34 11.98
N ARG A 191 10.26 -5.43 11.48
CA ARG A 191 11.01 -6.56 10.94
C ARG A 191 11.91 -6.15 9.77
N LEU A 192 11.37 -5.43 8.80
CA LEU A 192 12.13 -4.98 7.62
C LEU A 192 13.23 -3.96 7.98
N ARG A 193 12.96 -3.04 8.93
CA ARG A 193 14.01 -2.16 9.47
C ARG A 193 15.11 -2.93 10.16
N GLY A 194 14.75 -3.92 10.97
CA GLY A 194 15.71 -4.82 11.60
C GLY A 194 16.59 -5.53 10.57
N VAL A 195 16.00 -6.07 9.50
CA VAL A 195 16.75 -6.70 8.40
C VAL A 195 17.69 -5.71 7.73
N ALA A 196 17.23 -4.50 7.39
CA ALA A 196 18.08 -3.48 6.76
C ALA A 196 19.26 -3.08 7.67
N LEU A 197 19.02 -2.93 8.98
CA LEU A 197 20.04 -2.58 9.96
C LEU A 197 21.06 -3.72 10.15
N LEU A 198 20.59 -4.96 10.23
CA LEU A 198 21.45 -6.15 10.29
C LEU A 198 22.35 -6.26 9.06
N LEU A 199 21.81 -6.02 7.85
CA LEU A 199 22.60 -6.01 6.61
C LEU A 199 23.65 -4.89 6.63
N GLY A 200 23.29 -3.69 7.10
CA GLY A 200 24.23 -2.58 7.24
C GLY A 200 25.35 -2.85 8.24
N VAL A 201 25.02 -3.39 9.42
CA VAL A 201 26.01 -3.80 10.43
C VAL A 201 26.92 -4.89 9.87
N ALA A 202 26.37 -5.90 9.20
CA ALA A 202 27.16 -6.95 8.56
C ALA A 202 28.12 -6.37 7.50
N ALA A 203 27.66 -5.41 6.68
CA ALA A 203 28.51 -4.73 5.70
C ALA A 203 29.69 -4.02 6.38
N THR A 204 29.42 -3.27 7.45
CA THR A 204 30.45 -2.56 8.22
C THR A 204 31.45 -3.52 8.88
N LEU A 205 30.99 -4.63 9.45
CA LEU A 205 31.86 -5.63 10.06
C LEU A 205 32.76 -6.32 9.02
N VAL A 206 32.23 -6.70 7.86
CA VAL A 206 33.01 -7.30 6.77
C VAL A 206 34.04 -6.29 6.23
N ALA A 207 33.65 -5.01 6.09
CA ALA A 207 34.56 -3.95 5.65
C ALA A 207 35.70 -3.72 6.66
N ALA A 208 35.37 -3.64 7.96
CA ALA A 208 36.35 -3.45 9.03
C ALA A 208 37.33 -4.63 9.11
N LEU A 209 36.84 -5.86 8.99
CA LEU A 209 37.68 -7.05 8.92
C LEU A 209 38.63 -6.98 7.72
N GLY A 210 38.12 -6.60 6.54
CA GLY A 210 38.95 -6.37 5.35
C GLY A 210 40.06 -5.35 5.60
N ALA A 211 39.75 -4.22 6.23
CA ALA A 211 40.72 -3.15 6.52
C ALA A 211 41.81 -3.58 7.51
N VAL A 212 41.46 -4.27 8.61
CA VAL A 212 42.43 -4.80 9.59
C VAL A 212 43.40 -5.79 8.93
N LEU A 213 42.88 -6.64 8.04
CA LEU A 213 43.68 -7.63 7.33
C LEU A 213 44.68 -7.01 6.35
N VAL A 214 44.35 -5.85 5.75
CA VAL A 214 45.27 -5.07 4.91
C VAL A 214 46.31 -4.33 5.75
N GLY A 215 45.87 -3.61 6.80
CA GLY A 215 46.75 -2.77 7.63
C GLY A 215 47.76 -3.55 8.48
N ALA A 216 47.47 -4.81 8.83
CA ALA A 216 48.39 -5.68 9.56
C ALA A 216 49.44 -6.38 8.68
N SER A 217 49.59 -6.02 7.40
CA SER A 217 50.37 -6.81 6.43
C SER A 217 51.59 -6.09 5.84
N SER A 218 52.77 -6.65 6.11
CA SER A 218 54.02 -6.44 5.35
C SER A 218 54.32 -7.59 4.38
N GLY A 219 53.36 -8.50 4.12
CA GLY A 219 53.57 -9.74 3.36
C GLY A 219 52.45 -10.06 2.34
N SER A 220 52.85 -10.53 1.16
CA SER A 220 52.06 -10.71 -0.07
C SER A 220 50.90 -11.72 -0.01
N GLY A 221 50.82 -12.54 1.03
CA GLY A 221 49.80 -13.57 1.18
C GLY A 221 48.49 -13.11 1.84
N ARG A 222 48.47 -11.98 2.59
CA ARG A 222 47.27 -11.48 3.31
C ARG A 222 46.36 -10.53 2.54
N THR A 223 46.90 -9.94 1.47
CA THR A 223 46.21 -8.98 0.59
C THR A 223 45.14 -9.62 -0.29
N THR A 224 45.24 -10.92 -0.58
CA THR A 224 44.27 -11.67 -1.40
C THR A 224 42.91 -11.85 -0.71
N TRP A 225 42.83 -11.88 0.62
CA TRP A 225 41.60 -12.16 1.35
C TRP A 225 40.76 -10.90 1.47
N ALA A 226 41.40 -9.78 1.79
CA ALA A 226 40.73 -8.48 1.78
C ALA A 226 40.16 -8.15 0.40
N ALA A 227 40.89 -8.48 -0.67
CA ALA A 227 40.40 -8.36 -2.04
C ALA A 227 39.17 -9.24 -2.33
N ASN A 228 39.07 -10.42 -1.69
CA ASN A 228 37.91 -11.31 -1.82
C ASN A 228 36.70 -10.87 -0.96
N LEU A 229 36.89 -10.07 0.08
CA LEU A 229 35.80 -9.61 0.96
C LEU A 229 35.12 -8.32 0.48
N SER A 230 35.87 -7.42 -0.17
CA SER A 230 35.38 -6.12 -0.62
C SER A 230 34.10 -6.21 -1.49
N PRO A 231 34.00 -7.09 -2.49
CA PRO A 231 32.77 -7.21 -3.30
C PRO A 231 31.53 -7.62 -2.50
N TRP A 232 31.69 -8.37 -1.40
CA TRP A 232 30.58 -8.77 -0.54
C TRP A 232 30.07 -7.65 0.36
N VAL A 233 30.90 -6.66 0.69
CA VAL A 233 30.45 -5.41 1.34
C VAL A 233 29.46 -4.70 0.43
N ALA A 234 29.76 -4.59 -0.86
CA ALA A 234 28.85 -3.98 -1.83
C ALA A 234 27.51 -4.73 -1.91
N VAL A 235 27.53 -6.07 -1.89
CA VAL A 235 26.29 -6.89 -1.85
C VAL A 235 25.44 -6.58 -0.64
N LEU A 236 26.02 -6.61 0.56
CA LEU A 236 25.29 -6.37 1.80
C LEU A 236 24.70 -4.95 1.83
N THR A 237 25.47 -3.96 1.37
CA THR A 237 25.00 -2.59 1.22
C THR A 237 23.86 -2.47 0.21
N THR A 238 23.96 -3.11 -0.96
CA THR A 238 22.90 -3.10 -1.98
C THR A 238 21.63 -3.78 -1.49
N LEU A 239 21.74 -4.92 -0.79
CA LEU A 239 20.59 -5.59 -0.20
C LEU A 239 19.95 -4.73 0.89
N GLY A 240 20.76 -4.12 1.76
CA GLY A 240 20.28 -3.19 2.79
C GLY A 240 19.54 -1.99 2.20
N ALA A 241 20.13 -1.35 1.18
CA ALA A 241 19.52 -0.26 0.42
C ALA A 241 18.23 -0.70 -0.30
N GLY A 242 18.21 -1.90 -0.88
CA GLY A 242 17.02 -2.47 -1.51
C GLY A 242 15.87 -2.68 -0.52
N VAL A 243 16.16 -3.24 0.66
CA VAL A 243 15.17 -3.42 1.73
C VAL A 243 14.67 -2.05 2.23
N ALA A 244 15.57 -1.07 2.40
CA ALA A 244 15.22 0.28 2.79
C ALA A 244 14.33 0.97 1.74
N GLY A 245 14.66 0.83 0.45
CA GLY A 245 13.85 1.33 -0.66
C GLY A 245 12.48 0.66 -0.74
N TYR A 246 12.40 -0.65 -0.49
CA TYR A 246 11.13 -1.37 -0.37
C TYR A 246 10.29 -0.81 0.80
N LEU A 247 10.91 -0.57 1.96
CA LEU A 247 10.24 0.00 3.13
C LEU A 247 9.70 1.42 2.86
N ALA A 248 10.54 2.30 2.31
CA ALA A 248 10.19 3.66 1.95
C ALA A 248 9.02 3.68 0.95
N GLY A 249 9.09 2.79 -0.05
CA GLY A 249 8.06 2.61 -1.05
C GLY A 249 6.72 2.10 -0.51
N ARG A 250 6.71 1.38 0.63
CA ARG A 250 5.48 0.88 1.27
C ARG A 250 4.86 1.90 2.23
N ARG A 251 5.63 2.91 2.66
CA ARG A 251 5.18 4.01 3.53
C ARG A 251 4.48 3.52 4.80
N TYR A 252 4.97 2.41 5.38
CA TYR A 252 4.29 1.77 6.52
C TYR A 252 4.10 2.70 7.72
N GLU A 253 5.02 3.63 7.97
CA GLU A 253 4.90 4.58 9.09
C GLU A 253 3.68 5.49 8.94
N PHE A 254 3.47 6.04 7.74
CA PHE A 254 2.28 6.80 7.40
C PHE A 254 1.00 5.95 7.55
N LEU A 255 1.04 4.68 7.11
CA LEU A 255 -0.09 3.75 7.24
C LEU A 255 -0.43 3.46 8.71
N VAL A 256 0.57 3.22 9.55
CA VAL A 256 0.39 2.98 10.98
C VAL A 256 -0.20 4.23 11.65
N MET A 257 0.36 5.41 11.37
CA MET A 257 -0.09 6.67 11.93
C MET A 257 -1.55 6.97 11.53
N SER A 258 -1.86 6.93 10.23
CA SER A 258 -3.20 7.24 9.73
C SER A 258 -4.24 6.27 10.28
N TYR A 259 -3.99 4.96 10.26
CA TYR A 259 -4.96 3.98 10.77
C TYR A 259 -5.16 4.07 12.28
N SER A 260 -4.09 4.30 13.05
CA SER A 260 -4.20 4.48 14.51
C SER A 260 -4.97 5.76 14.86
N ALA A 261 -4.79 6.84 14.09
CA ALA A 261 -5.52 8.08 14.27
C ALA A 261 -7.01 7.90 13.94
N THR A 262 -7.34 7.23 12.83
CA THR A 262 -8.73 6.93 12.44
C THR A 262 -9.43 6.06 13.46
N ALA A 263 -8.80 4.96 13.93
CA ALA A 263 -9.37 4.10 14.97
C ALA A 263 -9.66 4.87 16.25
N ARG A 264 -8.74 5.75 16.67
CA ARG A 264 -8.91 6.58 17.86
C ARG A 264 -10.07 7.57 17.73
N ARG A 265 -10.17 8.27 16.59
CA ARG A 265 -11.26 9.23 16.31
C ARG A 265 -12.62 8.54 16.28
N LEU A 266 -12.75 7.42 15.55
CA LEU A 266 -13.98 6.62 15.54
C LEU A 266 -14.33 6.10 16.94
N GLY A 267 -13.33 5.65 17.70
CA GLY A 267 -13.54 5.21 19.08
C GLY A 267 -13.97 6.34 20.01
N GLN A 268 -13.54 7.57 19.76
CA GLN A 268 -13.98 8.75 20.50
C GLN A 268 -15.45 9.07 20.21
N LEU A 269 -15.82 9.20 18.93
CA LEU A 269 -17.21 9.42 18.50
C LEU A 269 -18.15 8.35 19.10
N LEU A 270 -17.73 7.08 19.06
CA LEU A 270 -18.51 5.97 19.62
C LEU A 270 -18.67 6.07 21.14
N ARG A 271 -17.66 6.55 21.87
CA ARG A 271 -17.76 6.74 23.33
C ARG A 271 -18.66 7.91 23.68
N GLU A 272 -18.55 9.02 22.95
CA GLU A 272 -19.39 10.21 23.11
C GLU A 272 -20.86 9.87 22.87
N TRP A 273 -21.17 9.23 21.72
CA TRP A 273 -22.53 8.79 21.41
C TRP A 273 -23.11 7.83 22.47
N ARG A 274 -22.31 6.89 22.99
CA ARG A 274 -22.74 6.00 24.09
C ARG A 274 -22.98 6.76 25.40
N ALA A 275 -22.16 7.76 25.72
CA ALA A 275 -22.29 8.56 26.92
C ALA A 275 -23.56 9.43 26.91
N GLU A 276 -24.01 9.84 25.73
CA GLU A 276 -25.27 10.56 25.53
C GLU A 276 -26.53 9.66 25.57
N GLY A 277 -26.37 8.37 25.88
CA GLY A 277 -27.47 7.43 25.92
C GLY A 277 -27.82 6.81 24.58
N SER A 278 -26.89 6.81 23.61
CA SER A 278 -27.07 6.22 22.28
C SER A 278 -28.26 6.81 21.52
N PRO A 279 -28.29 8.15 21.32
CA PRO A 279 -29.43 8.81 20.71
C PRO A 279 -29.70 8.29 19.29
N THR A 280 -30.97 7.95 19.04
CA THR A 280 -31.48 7.50 17.74
C THR A 280 -32.50 8.49 17.15
N ASP A 281 -32.71 9.65 17.78
CA ASP A 281 -33.48 10.74 17.18
C ASP A 281 -32.78 11.22 15.92
N GLU A 282 -33.58 11.59 14.91
CA GLU A 282 -33.09 11.75 13.55
C GLU A 282 -31.93 12.75 13.42
N PRO A 283 -31.98 13.96 14.00
CA PRO A 283 -30.88 14.93 13.86
C PRO A 283 -29.56 14.42 14.48
N ARG A 284 -29.61 13.82 15.67
CA ARG A 284 -28.41 13.31 16.35
C ARG A 284 -27.87 12.05 15.68
N TRP A 285 -28.76 11.17 15.21
CA TRP A 285 -28.37 9.98 14.46
C TRP A 285 -27.66 10.35 13.15
N THR A 286 -28.25 11.27 12.39
CA THR A 286 -27.64 11.79 11.16
C THR A 286 -26.25 12.38 11.45
N ALA A 287 -26.13 13.25 12.46
CA ALA A 287 -24.85 13.86 12.83
C ALA A 287 -23.79 12.80 13.18
N PHE A 288 -24.16 11.80 14.00
CA PHE A 288 -23.25 10.72 14.38
C PHE A 288 -22.78 9.89 13.18
N VAL A 289 -23.69 9.51 12.28
CA VAL A 289 -23.36 8.78 11.05
C VAL A 289 -22.43 9.63 10.17
N ASP A 290 -22.74 10.91 10.01
CA ASP A 290 -21.95 11.82 9.19
C ASP A 290 -20.55 12.05 9.73
N ASP A 291 -20.38 12.21 11.04
CA ASP A 291 -19.08 12.34 11.68
C ASP A 291 -18.24 11.07 11.49
N CYS A 292 -18.85 9.89 11.71
CA CYS A 292 -18.18 8.61 11.51
C CYS A 292 -17.73 8.43 10.05
N GLU A 293 -18.63 8.65 9.10
CA GLU A 293 -18.33 8.49 7.68
C GLU A 293 -17.34 9.55 7.19
N THR A 294 -17.36 10.77 7.73
CA THR A 294 -16.38 11.82 7.42
C THR A 294 -14.98 11.45 7.91
N VAL A 295 -14.85 10.89 9.12
CA VAL A 295 -13.56 10.39 9.64
C VAL A 295 -12.99 9.29 8.73
N ILE A 296 -13.85 8.43 8.18
CA ILE A 296 -13.46 7.37 7.25
C ILE A 296 -13.07 7.96 5.88
N ALA A 297 -13.80 8.96 5.39
CA ALA A 297 -13.52 9.66 4.13
C ALA A 297 -12.17 10.37 4.16
N GLN A 298 -11.92 11.18 5.20
CA GLN A 298 -10.69 11.95 5.37
C GLN A 298 -9.45 11.04 5.35
N GLN A 299 -9.56 9.83 5.89
CA GLN A 299 -8.46 8.86 5.84
C GLN A 299 -8.12 8.48 4.39
N ASN A 300 -9.12 8.32 3.52
CA ASN A 300 -8.90 8.00 2.10
C ASN A 300 -8.33 9.20 1.33
N GLU A 301 -8.79 10.41 1.62
CA GLU A 301 -8.22 11.64 1.05
C GLU A 301 -6.76 11.84 1.45
N THR A 302 -6.43 11.59 2.72
CA THR A 302 -5.05 11.64 3.22
C THR A 302 -4.16 10.67 2.45
N TRP A 303 -4.68 9.51 2.06
CA TRP A 303 -3.94 8.59 1.18
C TRP A 303 -3.72 9.20 -0.21
N VAL A 304 -4.76 9.73 -0.85
CA VAL A 304 -4.61 10.36 -2.17
C VAL A 304 -3.57 11.46 -2.14
N ALA A 305 -3.67 12.39 -1.17
CA ALA A 305 -2.74 13.48 -0.98
C ALA A 305 -1.30 12.96 -0.79
N LYS A 306 -1.11 12.00 0.12
CA LYS A 306 0.22 11.46 0.41
C LYS A 306 0.85 10.83 -0.83
N TRP A 307 0.09 10.07 -1.61
CA TRP A 307 0.58 9.41 -2.82
C TRP A 307 0.62 10.33 -4.05
N ALA A 308 0.06 11.55 -3.95
CA ALA A 308 0.20 12.60 -4.95
C ALA A 308 1.48 13.43 -4.78
N GLU A 309 2.02 13.53 -3.55
CA GLU A 309 3.30 14.20 -3.29
C GLU A 309 4.40 13.65 -4.22
N PRO A 310 5.06 14.52 -5.02
CA PRO A 310 6.33 14.18 -5.66
C PRO A 310 7.29 13.71 -4.58
N GLN A 311 8.01 12.61 -4.84
CA GLN A 311 9.13 12.25 -3.98
C GLN A 311 10.12 13.42 -4.04
N PRO A 312 10.56 14.01 -2.91
CA PRO A 312 11.55 15.07 -2.98
C PRO A 312 12.76 14.52 -3.71
N ASP A 313 13.16 15.21 -4.78
CA ASP A 313 14.37 14.87 -5.53
C ASP A 313 15.52 14.84 -4.51
N GLY A 314 16.03 13.64 -4.25
CA GLY A 314 17.25 13.47 -3.47
C GLY A 314 18.37 14.10 -4.27
N ARG A 315 18.75 15.33 -3.89
CA ARG A 315 20.08 15.87 -4.16
C ARG A 315 21.09 15.23 -3.23
#